data_AF-A0A7J6PIE5-F1
#
_entry.id   AF-A0A7J6PIE5-F1
#
_cell.length_a   1.000
_cell.length_b   1.000
_cell.length_c   1.000
_cell.angle_alpha   90.00
_cell.angle_beta   90.00
_cell.angle_gamma   90.00
#
_symmetry.space_group_name_H-M   'P 1'
#
loop_
_entity.id
_entity.type
_entity.pdbx_description
1 polymer ?
#
loop_
_entity_poly.entity_id
_entity_poly.type
_entity_poly.pdbx_seq_one_letter_code
_entity_poly.pdbx_strand_id
1 'polypeptide(L)'
;MIARIVNKENEPGTIFVVGGYRLGKESCAVRMSEVLGKKIFIPKNRRKIVVICGVIPERLIADKEDYGVVFDTMGRVGNSPDTLADFLEAGYVKVVGFRCTGWTRKESCWRSKEHPGCVLYSIPYSEHSSYTELVDFLKHVRPQRVIGTVGKTLAERDAQVTAVAGNIMLPDHRGRLESYFHCKPSKAAKYASDPSELTAVIDLTDD
;
A
#
# COMPACT_ATOMS: atom_id res chain seq x y z
N MET A 1 -4.35 -13.76 5.96
CA MET A 1 -3.94 -14.27 4.63
C MET A 1 -2.46 -14.68 4.60
N ILE A 2 -1.52 -13.76 4.85
CA ILE A 2 -0.07 -14.01 4.79
C ILE A 2 0.35 -15.26 5.60
N ALA A 3 -0.03 -15.34 6.88
CA ALA A 3 0.31 -16.49 7.74
C ALA A 3 -0.15 -17.85 7.18
N ARG A 4 -1.32 -17.89 6.51
CA ARG A 4 -1.84 -19.10 5.88
C ARG A 4 -0.95 -19.54 4.72
N ILE A 5 -0.52 -18.60 3.88
CA ILE A 5 0.35 -18.89 2.73
C ILE A 5 1.74 -19.31 3.22
N VAL A 6 2.29 -18.59 4.19
CA VAL A 6 3.58 -18.94 4.81
C VAL A 6 3.53 -20.35 5.36
N ASN A 7 2.56 -20.69 6.20
CA ASN A 7 2.44 -22.03 6.77
C ASN A 7 2.24 -23.12 5.71
N LYS A 8 1.52 -22.82 4.62
CA LYS A 8 1.30 -23.74 3.51
C LYS A 8 2.58 -24.04 2.73
N GLU A 9 3.39 -23.01 2.46
CA GLU A 9 4.55 -23.13 1.58
C GLU A 9 5.87 -23.38 2.33
N ASN A 10 5.87 -23.28 3.67
CA ASN A 10 7.04 -23.45 4.52
C ASN A 10 7.48 -24.91 4.62
N GLU A 11 8.38 -25.28 3.72
CA GLU A 11 9.11 -26.56 3.73
C GLU A 11 10.58 -26.31 4.12
N PRO A 12 11.32 -27.32 4.63
CA PRO A 12 12.75 -27.17 4.92
C PRO A 12 13.53 -26.62 3.72
N GLY A 13 14.35 -25.59 3.94
CA GLY A 13 15.09 -24.92 2.88
C GLY A 13 14.30 -23.91 2.05
N THR A 14 13.11 -23.50 2.51
CA THR A 14 12.31 -22.44 1.88
C THR A 14 12.76 -21.06 2.34
N ILE A 15 12.86 -20.11 1.40
CA ILE A 15 13.06 -18.69 1.67
C ILE A 15 11.89 -17.85 1.15
N PHE A 16 11.52 -16.84 1.92
CA PHE A 16 10.42 -15.93 1.60
C PHE A 16 10.95 -14.57 1.16
N VAL A 17 10.43 -14.03 0.06
CA VAL A 17 10.86 -12.73 -0.47
C VAL A 17 9.65 -11.82 -0.60
N VAL A 18 9.70 -10.63 0.01
CA VAL A 18 8.62 -9.63 -0.03
C VAL A 18 9.08 -8.42 -0.83
N GLY A 19 8.28 -8.05 -1.83
CA GLY A 19 8.50 -6.84 -2.62
C GLY A 19 7.82 -5.63 -1.99
N GLY A 20 8.61 -4.62 -1.63
CA GLY A 20 8.14 -3.30 -1.21
C GLY A 20 8.47 -2.20 -2.22
N TYR A 21 7.76 -1.07 -2.16
CA TYR A 21 8.21 0.18 -2.81
C TYR A 21 9.28 0.86 -1.95
N ARG A 22 9.56 2.17 -2.08
CA ARG A 22 10.61 2.81 -1.25
C ARG A 22 10.32 2.74 0.26
N LEU A 23 9.07 2.92 0.64
CA LEU A 23 8.49 2.71 1.97
C LEU A 23 7.14 2.01 1.76
N GLY A 24 6.67 1.30 2.76
CA GLY A 24 5.43 0.55 2.72
C GLY A 24 5.65 -0.95 2.52
N LYS A 25 4.65 -1.72 2.98
CA LYS A 25 4.55 -3.19 2.98
C LYS A 25 5.52 -3.89 3.92
N GLU A 26 6.19 -3.17 4.81
CA GLU A 26 7.05 -3.73 5.84
C GLU A 26 6.28 -4.66 6.77
N SER A 27 5.02 -4.32 7.08
CA SER A 27 4.10 -5.14 7.86
C SER A 27 3.97 -6.56 7.32
N CYS A 28 4.06 -6.75 6.00
CA CYS A 28 4.05 -8.08 5.39
C CYS A 28 5.30 -8.88 5.77
N ALA A 29 6.48 -8.27 5.65
CA ALA A 29 7.75 -8.91 6.03
C ALA A 29 7.81 -9.19 7.55
N VAL A 30 7.37 -8.24 8.39
CA VAL A 30 7.23 -8.40 9.84
C VAL A 30 6.34 -9.59 10.16
N ARG A 31 5.15 -9.66 9.54
CA ARG A 31 4.23 -10.76 9.81
C ARG A 31 4.78 -12.12 9.39
N MET A 32 5.51 -12.20 8.28
CA MET A 32 6.17 -13.45 7.86
C MET A 32 7.26 -13.85 8.86
N SER A 33 8.08 -12.89 9.29
CA SER A 33 9.14 -13.11 10.27
C SER A 33 8.61 -13.66 11.60
N GLU A 34 7.50 -13.10 12.10
CA GLU A 34 6.84 -13.58 13.31
C GLU A 34 6.30 -15.00 13.18
N VAL A 35 5.69 -15.32 12.03
CA VAL A 35 5.12 -16.65 11.79
C VAL A 35 6.23 -17.70 11.64
N LEU A 36 7.34 -17.36 10.99
CA LEU A 36 8.47 -18.26 10.79
C LEU A 36 9.40 -18.35 12.02
N GLY A 37 9.34 -17.37 12.92
CA GLY A 37 10.34 -17.21 13.98
C GLY A 37 11.74 -16.90 13.43
N LYS A 38 11.84 -16.34 12.22
CA LYS A 38 13.09 -16.06 11.51
C LYS A 38 13.25 -14.57 11.24
N LYS A 39 14.49 -14.09 11.20
CA LYS A 39 14.80 -12.68 10.95
C LYS A 39 14.60 -12.28 9.48
N ILE A 40 14.54 -10.97 9.26
CA ILE A 40 14.36 -10.30 7.96
C ILE A 40 15.70 -9.74 7.50
N PHE A 41 16.15 -10.18 6.34
CA PHE A 41 17.25 -9.55 5.63
C PHE A 41 16.76 -8.37 4.80
N ILE A 42 17.47 -7.26 4.89
CA ILE A 42 17.17 -6.03 4.15
C ILE A 42 18.42 -5.64 3.35
N PRO A 43 18.35 -5.56 2.01
CA PRO A 43 19.48 -5.17 1.18
C PRO A 43 19.98 -3.75 1.49
N LYS A 44 21.28 -3.51 1.24
CA LYS A 44 21.99 -2.27 1.62
C LYS A 44 21.33 -0.99 1.07
N ASN A 45 20.76 -1.06 -0.14
CA ASN A 45 20.10 0.07 -0.80
C ASN A 45 18.83 0.56 -0.06
N ARG A 46 18.25 -0.25 0.84
CA ARG A 46 17.03 0.08 1.60
C ARG A 46 17.22 0.03 3.11
N ARG A 47 18.25 -0.64 3.62
CA ARG A 47 18.46 -0.82 5.06
C ARG A 47 18.51 0.51 5.80
N LYS A 48 19.18 1.52 5.25
CA LYS A 48 19.30 2.85 5.88
C LYS A 48 17.93 3.51 6.11
N ILE A 49 17.04 3.49 5.12
CA ILE A 49 15.72 4.13 5.24
C ILE A 49 14.83 3.36 6.22
N VAL A 50 14.84 2.02 6.17
CA VAL A 50 14.05 1.18 7.08
C VAL A 50 14.46 1.40 8.55
N VAL A 51 15.77 1.46 8.82
CA VAL A 51 16.29 1.69 10.17
C VAL A 51 15.93 3.08 10.68
N ILE A 52 16.13 4.12 9.86
CA ILE A 52 15.80 5.50 10.25
C ILE A 52 14.31 5.66 10.54
N CYS A 53 13.44 5.06 9.73
CA CYS A 53 11.99 5.16 9.90
C CYS A 53 11.45 4.26 11.02
N GLY A 54 12.23 3.29 11.52
CA GLY A 54 11.80 2.38 12.59
C GLY A 54 10.60 1.49 12.22
N VAL A 55 10.33 1.32 10.93
CA VAL A 55 9.14 0.59 10.42
C VAL A 55 9.25 -0.94 10.60
N ILE A 56 10.46 -1.46 10.78
CA ILE A 56 10.72 -2.85 11.16
C ILE A 56 11.42 -2.83 12.52
N PRO A 57 10.91 -3.57 13.53
CA PRO A 57 11.58 -3.69 14.82
C PRO A 57 13.01 -4.20 14.66
N GLU A 58 13.98 -3.52 15.28
CA GLU A 58 15.41 -3.84 15.12
C GLU A 58 15.74 -5.29 15.46
N ARG A 59 15.07 -5.87 16.47
CA ARG A 59 15.19 -7.29 16.85
C ARG A 59 14.90 -8.28 15.71
N LEU A 60 14.07 -7.88 14.74
CA LEU A 60 13.69 -8.71 13.59
C LEU A 60 14.66 -8.55 12.41
N ILE A 61 15.55 -7.56 12.43
CA ILE A 61 16.51 -7.33 11.36
C ILE A 61 17.69 -8.30 11.52
N ALA A 62 18.06 -8.96 10.42
CA ALA A 62 19.17 -9.89 10.37
C ALA A 62 20.52 -9.16 10.19
N ASP A 63 21.50 -9.54 11.01
CA ASP A 63 22.88 -9.05 10.89
C ASP A 63 23.81 -10.04 10.15
N LYS A 64 23.45 -11.32 10.17
CA LYS A 64 24.15 -12.44 9.53
C LYS A 64 23.18 -13.23 8.65
N GLU A 65 23.66 -14.31 8.04
CA GLU A 65 22.92 -15.17 7.10
C GLU A 65 21.78 -16.01 7.73
N ASP A 66 21.51 -15.89 9.03
CA ASP A 66 20.34 -16.55 9.66
C ASP A 66 19.08 -15.69 9.49
N TYR A 67 18.53 -15.71 8.29
CA TYR A 67 17.25 -15.08 7.94
C TYR A 67 16.37 -16.06 7.17
N GLY A 68 15.05 -15.86 7.27
CA GLY A 68 14.05 -16.64 6.53
C GLY A 68 13.19 -15.79 5.61
N VAL A 69 13.31 -14.46 5.75
CA VAL A 69 12.54 -13.48 4.98
C VAL A 69 13.52 -12.46 4.40
N VAL A 70 13.33 -12.10 3.14
CA VAL A 70 14.07 -11.03 2.45
C VAL A 70 13.08 -9.93 2.10
N PHE A 71 13.32 -8.71 2.56
CA PHE A 71 12.53 -7.54 2.19
C PHE A 71 13.26 -6.71 1.15
N ASP A 72 12.86 -6.85 -0.12
CA ASP A 72 13.51 -6.25 -1.28
C ASP A 72 12.56 -5.32 -2.05
N THR A 73 13.07 -4.72 -3.11
CA THR A 73 12.31 -3.92 -4.07
C THR A 73 11.31 -4.77 -4.85
N MET A 74 10.15 -4.18 -5.15
CA MET A 74 9.15 -4.80 -6.04
C MET A 74 9.71 -5.13 -7.43
N GLY A 75 10.72 -4.38 -7.89
CA GLY A 75 11.45 -4.66 -9.13
C GLY A 75 12.23 -5.98 -9.07
N ARG A 76 12.88 -6.27 -7.93
CA ARG A 76 13.60 -7.53 -7.70
C ARG A 76 12.68 -8.74 -7.72
N VAL A 77 11.51 -8.64 -7.09
CA VAL A 77 10.52 -9.72 -7.07
C VAL A 77 9.91 -9.98 -8.45
N GLY A 78 9.90 -8.97 -9.34
CA GLY A 78 9.49 -9.14 -10.74
C GLY A 78 8.06 -9.64 -10.93
N ASN A 79 7.63 -9.80 -12.19
CA ASN A 79 6.28 -10.28 -12.50
C ASN A 79 6.22 -11.80 -12.76
N SER A 80 7.36 -12.49 -12.75
CA SER A 80 7.45 -13.94 -12.95
C SER A 80 8.16 -14.61 -11.77
N PRO A 81 7.74 -15.81 -11.33
CA PRO A 81 8.49 -16.61 -10.37
C PRO A 81 9.95 -16.86 -10.79
N ASP A 82 10.25 -16.90 -12.09
CA ASP A 82 11.61 -17.15 -12.61
C ASP A 82 12.62 -16.09 -12.18
N THR A 83 12.15 -14.87 -11.86
CA THR A 83 13.03 -13.79 -11.41
C THR A 83 13.73 -14.07 -10.09
N LEU A 84 13.27 -15.08 -9.35
CA LEU A 84 13.83 -15.51 -8.06
C LEU A 84 14.68 -16.78 -8.18
N ALA A 85 14.96 -17.27 -9.39
CA ALA A 85 15.69 -18.53 -9.62
C ALA A 85 17.11 -18.55 -9.01
N ASP A 86 17.74 -17.39 -8.85
CA ASP A 86 19.04 -17.24 -8.20
C ASP A 86 19.04 -17.67 -6.72
N PHE A 87 17.89 -17.65 -6.04
CA PHE A 87 17.80 -18.25 -4.70
C PHE A 87 17.98 -19.77 -4.74
N LEU A 88 17.52 -20.44 -5.81
CA LEU A 88 17.75 -21.87 -5.96
C LEU A 88 19.24 -22.16 -6.22
N GLU A 89 19.89 -21.33 -7.04
CA GLU A 89 21.33 -21.39 -7.30
C GLU A 89 22.17 -21.15 -6.03
N ALA A 90 21.67 -20.30 -5.13
CA ALA A 90 22.27 -20.04 -3.82
C ALA A 90 22.08 -21.18 -2.80
N GLY A 91 21.39 -22.27 -3.17
CA GLY A 91 21.23 -23.48 -2.35
C GLY A 91 19.91 -23.58 -1.60
N TYR A 92 18.95 -22.68 -1.82
CA TYR A 92 17.60 -22.83 -1.28
C TYR A 92 16.81 -23.88 -2.08
N VAL A 93 16.03 -24.70 -1.39
CA VAL A 93 15.18 -25.72 -2.03
C VAL A 93 14.00 -25.06 -2.73
N LYS A 94 13.51 -23.95 -2.16
CA LYS A 94 12.30 -23.27 -2.59
C LYS A 94 12.37 -21.78 -2.27
N VAL A 95 11.83 -20.97 -3.16
CA VAL A 95 11.67 -19.53 -2.96
C VAL A 95 10.22 -19.12 -3.20
N VAL A 96 9.67 -18.36 -2.26
CA VAL A 96 8.29 -17.87 -2.32
C VAL A 96 8.30 -16.35 -2.32
N GLY A 97 8.06 -15.78 -3.50
CA GLY A 97 7.92 -14.34 -3.71
C GLY A 97 6.53 -13.83 -3.37
N PHE A 98 6.46 -12.65 -2.76
CA PHE A 98 5.23 -11.96 -2.39
C PHE A 98 5.20 -10.58 -3.04
N ARG A 99 4.32 -10.44 -4.02
CA ARG A 99 3.91 -9.15 -4.57
C ARG A 99 2.68 -8.68 -3.80
N CYS A 100 2.93 -7.86 -2.80
CA CYS A 100 1.84 -7.14 -2.13
C CYS A 100 1.41 -6.02 -3.07
N THR A 101 0.24 -6.11 -3.70
CA THR A 101 -0.29 -5.08 -4.61
C THR A 101 -1.65 -4.61 -4.10
N GLY A 102 -1.99 -3.34 -4.35
CA GLY A 102 -3.22 -2.74 -3.82
C GLY A 102 -4.48 -3.39 -4.41
N TRP A 103 -4.99 -2.84 -5.52
CA TRP A 103 -6.22 -3.27 -6.16
C TRP A 103 -6.06 -4.60 -6.90
N THR A 104 -5.94 -5.70 -6.16
CA THR A 104 -6.06 -7.05 -6.70
C THR A 104 -7.22 -7.73 -5.99
N ARG A 105 -8.39 -7.88 -6.64
CA ARG A 105 -9.59 -8.42 -5.97
C ARG A 105 -9.42 -9.81 -5.36
N LYS A 106 -8.43 -10.59 -5.84
CA LYS A 106 -8.17 -11.96 -5.39
C LYS A 106 -6.67 -12.22 -5.28
N GLU A 107 -6.32 -13.08 -4.33
CA GLU A 107 -4.99 -13.67 -4.31
C GLU A 107 -4.75 -14.48 -5.59
N SER A 108 -3.53 -14.44 -6.10
CA SER A 108 -3.10 -15.21 -7.26
C SER A 108 -1.73 -15.81 -7.00
N CYS A 109 -1.48 -16.97 -7.60
CA CYS A 109 -0.28 -17.76 -7.39
C CYS A 109 0.21 -18.29 -8.74
N TRP A 110 1.49 -18.11 -9.01
CA TRP A 110 2.17 -18.65 -10.19
C TRP A 110 3.36 -19.48 -9.75
N ARG A 111 3.52 -20.65 -10.36
CA ARG A 111 4.70 -21.51 -10.18
C ARG A 111 5.49 -21.51 -11.46
N SER A 112 6.80 -21.43 -11.35
CA SER A 112 7.65 -21.54 -12.53
C SER A 112 7.59 -22.95 -13.12
N LYS A 113 7.65 -23.03 -14.45
CA LYS A 113 7.81 -24.28 -15.19
C LYS A 113 9.28 -24.66 -15.36
N GLU A 114 10.17 -23.67 -15.43
CA GLU A 114 11.61 -23.83 -15.66
C GLU A 114 12.35 -24.12 -14.35
N HIS A 115 11.87 -23.55 -13.24
CA HIS A 115 12.44 -23.62 -11.91
C HIS A 115 11.38 -24.06 -10.88
N PRO A 116 11.13 -25.37 -10.69
CA PRO A 116 10.01 -25.87 -9.88
C PRO A 116 9.94 -25.36 -8.43
N GLY A 117 11.07 -24.93 -7.86
CA GLY A 117 11.16 -24.33 -6.53
C GLY A 117 10.72 -22.87 -6.44
N CYS A 118 10.46 -22.19 -7.57
CA CYS A 118 10.07 -20.79 -7.61
C CYS A 118 8.56 -20.62 -7.63
N VAL A 119 8.04 -19.91 -6.63
CA VAL A 119 6.61 -19.61 -6.47
C VAL A 119 6.42 -18.11 -6.26
N LEU A 120 5.43 -17.53 -6.92
CA LEU A 120 5.09 -16.11 -6.80
C LEU A 120 3.63 -15.96 -6.39
N TYR A 121 3.39 -15.26 -5.29
CA TYR A 121 2.07 -14.87 -4.82
C TYR A 121 1.85 -13.38 -5.07
N SER A 122 0.70 -13.02 -5.65
CA SER A 122 0.18 -11.66 -5.60
C SER A 122 -0.93 -11.59 -4.57
N ILE A 123 -0.78 -10.65 -3.62
CA ILE A 123 -1.65 -10.51 -2.45
C ILE A 123 -2.28 -9.12 -2.45
N PRO A 124 -3.62 -9.02 -2.26
CA PRO A 124 -4.27 -7.76 -1.96
C PRO A 124 -3.75 -7.19 -0.64
N TYR A 125 -2.91 -6.17 -0.76
CA TYR A 125 -2.44 -5.38 0.36
C TYR A 125 -2.40 -3.92 -0.10
N SER A 126 -3.41 -3.18 0.33
CA SER A 126 -3.55 -1.75 0.04
C SER A 126 -3.12 -0.93 1.27
N GLU A 127 -2.34 0.11 1.01
CA GLU A 127 -2.06 1.18 1.99
C GLU A 127 -2.96 2.40 1.75
N HIS A 128 -3.86 2.31 0.76
CA HIS A 128 -4.90 3.28 0.47
C HIS A 128 -6.25 2.76 0.94
N SER A 129 -7.12 3.69 1.36
CA SER A 129 -8.50 3.39 1.74
C SER A 129 -9.27 2.80 0.58
N SER A 130 -10.06 1.76 0.86
CA SER A 130 -11.10 1.27 -0.02
C SER A 130 -12.25 2.28 -0.13
N TYR A 131 -13.09 2.11 -1.16
CA TYR A 131 -14.28 2.94 -1.36
C TYR A 131 -15.18 2.99 -0.11
N THR A 132 -15.42 1.84 0.53
CA THR A 132 -16.29 1.73 1.71
C THR A 132 -15.68 2.41 2.93
N GLU A 133 -14.38 2.22 3.18
CA GLU A 133 -13.69 2.90 4.28
C GLU A 133 -13.74 4.42 4.12
N LEU A 134 -13.63 4.89 2.88
CA LEU A 134 -13.69 6.31 2.60
C LEU A 134 -15.11 6.89 2.77
N VAL A 135 -16.13 6.18 2.29
CA VAL A 135 -17.53 6.55 2.50
C VAL A 135 -17.85 6.61 4.00
N ASP A 136 -17.37 5.65 4.78
CA ASP A 136 -17.60 5.61 6.23
C ASP A 136 -16.84 6.72 6.95
N PHE A 137 -15.60 7.01 6.54
CA PHE A 137 -14.84 8.18 7.02
C PHE A 137 -15.61 9.49 6.77
N LEU A 138 -16.14 9.69 5.56
CA LEU A 138 -16.92 10.87 5.21
C LEU A 138 -18.21 10.99 6.02
N LYS A 139 -18.94 9.89 6.23
CA LYS A 139 -20.14 9.86 7.07
C LYS A 139 -19.84 10.18 8.53
N HIS A 140 -18.66 9.79 9.01
CA HIS A 140 -18.21 10.04 10.38
C HIS A 140 -17.78 11.48 10.57
N VAL A 141 -16.88 11.98 9.71
CA VAL A 141 -16.28 13.32 9.83
C VAL A 141 -17.25 14.42 9.40
N ARG A 142 -18.14 14.15 8.43
CA ARG A 142 -19.12 15.11 7.88
C ARG A 142 -18.51 16.47 7.52
N PRO A 143 -17.45 16.49 6.70
CA PRO A 143 -16.83 17.75 6.29
C PRO A 143 -17.81 18.61 5.48
N GLN A 144 -17.64 19.93 5.50
CA GLN A 144 -18.46 20.83 4.67
C GLN A 144 -18.04 20.80 3.19
N ARG A 145 -16.78 20.45 2.94
CA ARG A 145 -16.19 20.39 1.60
C ARG A 145 -15.22 19.23 1.49
N VAL A 146 -15.24 18.60 0.31
CA VAL A 146 -14.30 17.54 -0.09
C VAL A 146 -13.52 17.98 -1.31
N ILE A 147 -12.19 17.83 -1.28
CA ILE A 147 -11.31 18.11 -2.42
C ILE A 147 -10.52 16.84 -2.75
N GLY A 148 -10.69 16.33 -3.98
CA GLY A 148 -9.96 15.17 -4.48
C GLY A 148 -8.56 15.56 -4.96
N THR A 149 -7.52 14.83 -4.52
CA THR A 149 -6.12 15.14 -4.84
C THR A 149 -5.45 14.18 -5.80
N VAL A 150 -5.99 12.96 -5.96
CA VAL A 150 -5.52 11.98 -6.95
C VAL A 150 -6.55 11.87 -8.07
N GLY A 151 -6.05 11.74 -9.31
CA GLY A 151 -6.75 12.17 -10.52
C GLY A 151 -5.77 12.80 -11.52
N LYS A 152 -5.72 12.35 -12.78
CA LYS A 152 -4.89 13.01 -13.82
C LYS A 152 -5.43 14.40 -14.15
N THR A 153 -6.75 14.54 -14.15
CA THR A 153 -7.46 15.78 -14.50
C THR A 153 -8.38 16.24 -13.37
N LEU A 154 -8.74 17.53 -13.38
CA LEU A 154 -9.71 18.07 -12.43
C LEU A 154 -11.08 17.40 -12.57
N ALA A 155 -11.50 17.09 -13.79
CA ALA A 155 -12.77 16.44 -14.06
C ALA A 155 -12.84 15.03 -13.45
N GLU A 156 -11.75 14.25 -13.52
CA GLU A 156 -11.68 12.93 -12.88
C GLU A 156 -11.77 13.04 -11.36
N ARG A 157 -11.04 13.99 -10.76
CA ARG A 157 -11.08 14.26 -9.31
C ARG A 157 -12.49 14.62 -8.86
N ASP A 158 -13.13 15.54 -9.59
CA ASP A 158 -14.49 15.98 -9.28
C ASP A 158 -15.50 14.85 -9.43
N ALA A 159 -15.34 13.98 -10.43
CA ALA A 159 -16.17 12.80 -10.60
C ALA A 159 -16.00 11.80 -9.45
N GLN A 160 -14.77 11.55 -8.99
CA GLN A 160 -14.51 10.67 -7.86
C GLN A 160 -15.07 11.24 -6.56
N VAL A 161 -14.87 12.53 -6.30
CA VAL A 161 -15.47 13.21 -5.14
C VAL A 161 -16.99 13.10 -5.20
N THR A 162 -17.59 13.30 -6.37
CA THR A 162 -19.03 13.15 -6.56
C THR A 162 -19.48 11.72 -6.30
N ALA A 163 -18.74 10.70 -6.74
CA ALA A 163 -19.08 9.29 -6.56
C ALA A 163 -19.05 8.84 -5.09
N VAL A 164 -18.16 9.41 -4.28
CA VAL A 164 -18.00 9.06 -2.85
C VAL A 164 -18.86 9.96 -1.96
N ALA A 165 -18.77 11.28 -2.13
CA ALA A 165 -19.37 12.27 -1.26
C ALA A 165 -20.77 12.71 -1.71
N GLY A 166 -21.15 12.46 -2.98
CA GLY A 166 -22.40 12.95 -3.57
C GLY A 166 -23.60 12.65 -2.68
N ASN A 167 -23.78 11.40 -2.27
CA ASN A 167 -24.92 10.98 -1.44
C ASN A 167 -24.76 11.25 0.07
N ILE A 168 -23.61 11.79 0.49
CA ILE A 168 -23.28 12.05 1.90
C ILE A 168 -23.42 13.55 2.21
N MET A 169 -23.10 14.41 1.24
CA MET A 169 -23.17 15.86 1.36
C MET A 169 -24.58 16.38 1.07
N LEU A 170 -25.11 17.22 1.97
CA LEU A 170 -26.42 17.86 1.83
C LEU A 170 -26.49 18.78 0.58
N PRO A 171 -27.68 18.96 -0.02
CA PRO A 171 -27.86 19.73 -1.28
C PRO A 171 -27.30 21.16 -1.26
N ASP A 172 -27.28 21.82 -0.10
CA ASP A 172 -26.78 23.19 0.05
C ASP A 172 -25.27 23.35 -0.26
N HIS A 173 -24.54 22.24 -0.33
CA HIS A 173 -23.11 22.19 -0.67
C HIS A 173 -22.83 21.65 -2.08
N ARG A 174 -23.85 21.18 -2.80
CA ARG A 174 -23.69 20.72 -4.18
C ARG A 174 -23.80 21.91 -5.14
N GLY A 175 -22.67 22.32 -5.72
CA GLY A 175 -22.69 23.08 -6.98
C GLY A 175 -22.34 24.57 -6.95
N ARG A 176 -21.60 25.10 -5.97
CA ARG A 176 -20.94 26.41 -6.20
C ARG A 176 -19.69 26.25 -7.07
N LEU A 177 -19.92 26.12 -8.37
CA LEU A 177 -18.93 26.38 -9.42
C LEU A 177 -18.41 27.83 -9.38
N GLU A 178 -19.18 28.75 -8.77
CA GLU A 178 -18.88 30.19 -8.72
C GLU A 178 -17.60 30.54 -7.92
N SER A 179 -17.18 29.70 -6.96
CA SER A 179 -15.96 29.95 -6.17
C SER A 179 -14.66 29.62 -6.92
N TYR A 180 -14.72 28.94 -8.06
CA TYR A 180 -13.55 28.52 -8.82
C TYR A 180 -13.11 29.53 -9.89
N PHE A 181 -13.97 30.47 -10.31
CA PHE A 181 -13.70 31.32 -11.48
C PHE A 181 -13.75 32.83 -11.23
N HIS A 182 -14.17 33.32 -10.05
CA HIS A 182 -14.32 34.76 -9.80
C HIS A 182 -13.59 35.25 -8.56
N CYS A 183 -12.29 35.51 -8.70
CA CYS A 183 -11.66 36.60 -7.96
C CYS A 183 -12.16 37.92 -8.56
N LYS A 184 -13.24 38.49 -8.03
CA LYS A 184 -13.49 39.93 -8.10
C LYS A 184 -13.37 40.48 -6.68
N PRO A 185 -12.62 41.57 -6.47
CA PRO A 185 -12.45 42.12 -5.14
C PRO A 185 -13.75 42.84 -4.76
N SER A 186 -14.69 42.17 -4.10
CA SER A 186 -15.83 42.85 -3.50
C SER A 186 -15.63 43.00 -2.00
N LYS A 187 -15.27 44.23 -1.63
CA LYS A 187 -15.41 44.92 -0.34
C LYS A 187 -15.45 44.03 0.91
N ALA A 188 -14.32 43.98 1.60
CA ALA A 188 -14.16 43.93 3.06
C ALA A 188 -15.36 43.37 3.84
N ALA A 189 -15.59 42.07 3.76
CA ALA A 189 -16.32 41.35 4.79
C ALA A 189 -15.31 40.90 5.85
N LYS A 190 -15.53 41.34 7.10
CA LYS A 190 -14.72 41.03 8.27
C LYS A 190 -14.61 39.51 8.40
N TYR A 191 -13.42 38.96 8.16
CA TYR A 191 -13.10 37.58 8.53
C TYR A 191 -13.01 37.49 10.05
N ALA A 192 -14.10 37.09 10.69
CA ALA A 192 -14.02 36.39 11.95
C ALA A 192 -13.58 34.96 11.61
N SER A 193 -12.40 34.55 12.08
CA SER A 193 -11.95 33.16 12.02
C SER A 193 -12.80 32.33 12.98
N ASP A 194 -13.89 31.76 12.45
CA ASP A 194 -14.70 30.78 13.17
C ASP A 194 -13.96 29.42 13.18
N PRO A 195 -13.70 28.79 14.33
CA PRO A 195 -12.94 27.54 14.40
C PRO A 195 -13.65 26.28 13.82
N SER A 196 -14.77 26.42 13.11
CA SER A 196 -15.68 25.31 12.77
C SER A 196 -15.74 24.92 11.28
N GLU A 197 -14.84 25.41 10.42
CA GLU A 197 -14.87 25.10 8.98
C GLU A 197 -13.98 23.89 8.63
N LEU A 198 -14.49 22.68 8.84
CA LEU A 198 -13.76 21.44 8.56
C LEU A 198 -13.79 21.10 7.06
N THR A 199 -12.65 21.30 6.39
CA THR A 199 -12.41 20.84 5.02
C THR A 199 -11.68 19.50 5.04
N ALA A 200 -12.20 18.50 4.32
CA ALA A 200 -11.51 17.23 4.12
C ALA A 200 -10.82 17.21 2.75
N VAL A 201 -9.52 16.94 2.74
CA VAL A 201 -8.75 16.67 1.53
C VAL A 201 -8.62 15.15 1.43
N ILE A 202 -9.00 14.59 0.28
CA ILE A 202 -9.05 13.14 0.09
C ILE A 202 -8.21 12.75 -1.11
N ASP A 203 -7.29 11.82 -0.87
CA ASP A 203 -6.59 11.10 -1.93
C ASP A 203 -7.48 9.98 -2.48
N LEU A 204 -8.05 10.21 -3.66
CA LEU A 204 -8.88 9.25 -4.40
C LEU A 204 -8.04 8.62 -5.50
N THR A 205 -7.63 7.37 -5.34
CA THR A 205 -6.79 6.72 -6.35
C THR A 205 -7.53 6.58 -7.69
N ASP A 206 -6.95 7.11 -8.76
CA ASP A 206 -7.25 6.66 -10.12
C ASP A 206 -6.74 5.24 -10.24
N ASP A 207 -7.64 4.28 -10.42
CA ASP A 207 -7.51 3.13 -11.34
C ASP A 207 -8.72 2.18 -11.17
#